data_AF-A0A248YSH6-F1
#
_entry.id   AF-A0A248YSH6-F1
#
_cell.length_a   1.000
_cell.length_b   1.000
_cell.length_c   1.000
_cell.angle_alpha   90.00
_cell.angle_beta   90.00
_cell.angle_gamma   90.00
#
_symmetry.space_group_name_H-M   'P 1'
#
loop_
_entity.id
_entity.type
_entity.pdbx_description
1 polymer ?
#
loop_
_entity_poly.entity_id
_entity_poly.type
_entity_poly.pdbx_seq_one_letter_code
_entity_poly.pdbx_strand_id
1 'polypeptide(L)'
;MPHHAQGRKVAFAAFVRRALDEARSTRAWTGTEVARRTGVSRQTINRWVRGEWVSDPEPERVIAFCEGLDLQPTAAFAVLGWDRTAPPRPDRAAPAMDPDVEALLRRLVDPEVSDAEKFHIRETIRYLAYRPSLTTYEQNSRKRVV
;
A
#
# COMPACT_ATOMS: atom_id res chain seq x y z
N MET A 1 -17.21 15.57 -4.07
CA MET A 1 -16.50 14.30 -3.81
C MET A 1 -15.00 14.56 -3.57
N PRO A 2 -14.55 14.87 -2.33
CA PRO A 2 -13.16 15.28 -2.04
C PRO A 2 -12.21 14.14 -1.61
N HIS A 3 -12.71 12.93 -1.33
CA HIS A 3 -11.92 11.85 -0.72
C HIS A 3 -10.83 11.27 -1.64
N HIS A 4 -11.04 11.26 -2.96
CA HIS A 4 -10.07 10.69 -3.92
C HIS A 4 -8.79 11.52 -4.02
N ALA A 5 -8.89 12.84 -3.93
CA ALA A 5 -7.73 13.74 -4.02
C ALA A 5 -6.79 13.58 -2.81
N GLN A 6 -7.35 13.40 -1.61
CA GLN A 6 -6.56 13.19 -0.40
C GLN A 6 -5.89 11.80 -0.40
N GLY A 7 -6.59 10.76 -0.86
CA GLY A 7 -6.02 9.41 -1.02
C GLY A 7 -4.81 9.40 -1.97
N ARG A 8 -4.92 10.10 -3.11
CA ARG A 8 -3.82 10.29 -4.07
C ARG A 8 -2.60 10.97 -3.44
N LYS A 9 -2.82 12.05 -2.68
CA LYS A 9 -1.75 12.77 -1.98
C LYS A 9 -0.99 11.87 -1.02
N VAL A 10 -1.70 11.07 -0.24
CA VAL A 10 -1.10 10.12 0.70
C VAL A 10 -0.33 9.02 -0.02
N ALA A 11 -0.89 8.44 -1.09
CA ALA A 11 -0.24 7.40 -1.87
C ALA A 11 1.04 7.91 -2.55
N PHE A 12 1.00 9.11 -3.14
CA PHE A 12 2.17 9.72 -3.76
C PHE A 12 3.25 10.07 -2.73
N ALA A 13 2.86 10.59 -1.56
CA ALA A 13 3.78 10.82 -0.46
C ALA A 13 4.46 9.53 0.01
N ALA A 14 3.73 8.42 0.08
CA ALA A 14 4.29 7.11 0.42
C ALA A 14 5.26 6.59 -0.65
N PHE A 15 4.93 6.78 -1.94
CA PHE A 15 5.84 6.46 -3.05
C PHE A 15 7.15 7.23 -2.95
N VAL A 16 7.10 8.55 -2.76
CA VAL A 16 8.30 9.40 -2.65
C VAL A 16 9.13 9.02 -1.41
N ARG A 17 8.49 8.76 -0.25
CA ARG A 17 9.22 8.30 0.94
C ARG A 17 9.97 7.00 0.69
N ARG A 18 9.30 6.00 0.11
CA ARG A 18 9.91 4.72 -0.23
C ARG A 18 11.09 4.89 -1.19
N ALA A 19 10.94 5.71 -2.23
CA ALA A 19 12.00 5.99 -3.19
C ALA A 19 13.23 6.63 -2.53
N LEU A 20 13.02 7.56 -1.59
CA LEU A 20 14.11 8.18 -0.83
C LEU A 20 14.77 7.20 0.15
N ASP A 21 13.99 6.36 0.82
CA ASP A 21 14.51 5.34 1.73
C ASP A 21 15.36 4.31 0.97
N GLU A 22 14.92 3.89 -0.21
CA GLU A 22 15.66 2.96 -1.08
C GLU A 22 16.96 3.60 -1.62
N ALA A 23 16.91 4.86 -2.04
CA ALA A 23 18.10 5.60 -2.44
C ALA A 23 19.10 5.75 -1.27
N ARG A 24 18.59 5.94 -0.05
CA ARG A 24 19.40 6.04 1.16
C ARG A 24 20.00 4.68 1.55
N SER A 25 19.24 3.59 1.49
CA SER A 25 19.72 2.26 1.88
C SER A 25 20.72 1.68 0.88
N THR A 26 20.46 1.85 -0.41
CA THR A 26 21.21 1.17 -1.47
C THR A 26 22.40 2.00 -1.96
N ARG A 27 22.27 3.33 -1.97
CA ARG A 27 23.27 4.23 -2.57
C ARG A 27 23.84 5.25 -1.57
N ALA A 28 23.43 5.20 -0.29
CA ALA A 28 23.79 6.17 0.74
C ALA A 28 23.49 7.63 0.36
N TRP A 29 22.50 7.85 -0.52
CA TRP A 29 22.19 9.20 -1.00
C TRP A 29 21.50 10.03 0.08
N THR A 30 21.99 11.25 0.28
CA THR A 30 21.33 12.24 1.13
C THR A 30 20.27 12.99 0.33
N GLY A 31 19.31 13.65 1.01
CA GLY A 31 18.29 14.44 0.30
C GLY A 31 18.86 15.56 -0.57
N THR A 32 20.07 16.05 -0.27
CA THR A 32 20.78 17.03 -1.11
C THR A 32 21.36 16.36 -2.36
N GLU A 33 21.90 15.15 -2.24
CA GLU A 33 22.40 14.38 -3.39
C GLU A 33 21.25 13.96 -4.32
N VAL A 34 20.10 13.56 -3.77
CA VAL A 34 18.90 13.28 -4.56
C VAL A 34 18.43 14.51 -5.33
N ALA A 35 18.40 15.68 -4.70
CA ALA A 35 18.02 16.92 -5.39
C ALA A 35 18.98 17.29 -6.52
N ARG A 36 20.29 17.08 -6.31
CA ARG A 36 21.33 17.32 -7.31
C ARG A 36 21.21 16.36 -8.51
N ARG A 37 20.93 15.09 -8.24
CA ARG A 37 20.79 14.02 -9.25
C ARG A 37 19.52 14.12 -10.08
N THR A 38 18.40 14.45 -9.43
CA THR A 38 17.08 14.51 -10.07
C THR A 38 16.78 15.88 -10.68
N GLY A 39 17.55 16.93 -10.34
CA GLY A 39 17.24 18.31 -10.73
C GLY A 39 16.01 18.89 -10.01
N VAL A 40 15.35 18.12 -9.13
CA VAL A 40 14.19 18.57 -8.37
C VAL A 40 14.66 19.13 -7.03
N SER A 41 14.25 20.36 -6.72
CA SER A 41 14.66 21.02 -5.48
C SER A 41 14.20 20.23 -4.24
N ARG A 42 15.02 20.24 -3.19
CA ARG A 42 14.70 19.57 -1.92
C ARG A 42 13.41 20.08 -1.29
N GLN A 43 13.06 21.36 -1.51
CA GLN A 43 11.79 21.93 -1.06
C GLN A 43 10.60 21.28 -1.76
N THR A 44 10.69 21.07 -3.08
CA THR A 44 9.66 20.37 -3.87
C THR A 44 9.50 18.92 -3.42
N ILE A 45 10.61 18.19 -3.23
CA ILE A 45 10.59 16.81 -2.75
C ILE A 45 9.96 16.73 -1.35
N ASN A 46 10.35 17.59 -0.41
CA ASN A 46 9.76 17.64 0.94
C ASN A 46 8.26 17.94 0.91
N ARG A 47 7.82 18.82 0.01
CA ARG A 47 6.40 19.13 -0.18
C ARG A 47 5.62 17.90 -0.65
N TRP A 48 6.19 17.11 -1.56
CA TRP A 48 5.59 15.85 -2.01
C TRP A 48 5.51 14.82 -0.89
N VAL A 49 6.57 14.68 -0.08
CA VAL A 49 6.61 13.79 1.09
C VAL A 49 5.52 14.12 2.13
N ARG A 50 5.20 15.41 2.29
CA ARG A 50 4.14 15.87 3.20
C ARG A 50 2.73 15.78 2.60
N GLY A 51 2.62 15.64 1.28
CA GLY A 51 1.34 15.75 0.57
C GLY A 51 0.74 17.16 0.58
N GLU A 52 1.54 18.18 0.94
CA GLU A 52 1.12 19.59 1.09
C GLU A 52 1.27 20.36 -0.23
N TRP A 53 0.76 19.81 -1.32
CA TRP A 53 0.72 20.48 -2.62
C TRP A 53 -0.70 20.94 -2.95
N VAL A 54 -0.81 22.19 -3.40
CA VAL A 54 -2.08 22.86 -3.74
C VAL A 54 -2.50 22.50 -5.17
N SER A 55 -1.53 22.56 -6.09
CA SER A 55 -1.67 22.12 -7.47
C SER A 55 -1.02 20.76 -7.67
N ASP A 56 -1.52 20.01 -8.65
CA ASP A 56 -0.91 18.76 -9.09
C ASP A 56 0.59 18.96 -9.40
N PRO A 57 1.47 18.00 -9.05
CA PRO A 57 2.88 18.08 -9.40
C PRO A 57 3.08 18.26 -10.91
N GLU A 58 4.20 18.87 -11.32
CA GLU A 58 4.52 18.98 -12.76
C GLU A 58 5.03 17.63 -13.29
N PRO A 59 4.46 17.10 -14.40
CA PRO A 59 4.88 15.81 -14.97
C PRO A 59 6.38 15.72 -15.26
N GLU A 60 6.96 16.78 -15.79
CA GLU A 60 8.39 16.87 -16.13
C GLU A 60 9.26 16.69 -14.88
N ARG A 61 8.84 17.27 -13.74
CA ARG A 61 9.55 17.10 -12.47
C ARG A 61 9.40 15.70 -11.90
N VAL A 62 8.24 15.06 -12.09
CA VAL A 62 8.00 13.68 -11.66
C VAL A 62 8.85 12.72 -12.49
N ILE A 63 8.97 12.94 -13.80
CA ILE A 63 9.85 12.18 -14.69
C ILE A 63 11.31 12.32 -14.25
N ALA A 64 11.81 13.56 -14.11
CA ALA A 64 13.18 13.83 -13.70
C ALA A 64 13.53 13.24 -12.32
N PHE A 65 12.57 13.24 -11.39
CA PHE A 65 12.69 12.56 -10.10
C PHE A 65 12.86 11.04 -10.26
N CYS A 66 12.02 10.41 -11.09
CA CYS A 66 12.07 8.97 -11.31
C CYS A 66 13.37 8.57 -12.03
N GLU A 67 13.71 9.25 -13.13
CA GLU A 67 14.92 8.97 -13.90
C GLU A 67 16.19 9.17 -13.06
N GLY A 68 16.26 10.24 -12.27
CA GLY A 68 17.42 10.49 -11.40
C GLY A 68 17.59 9.46 -10.28
N LEU A 69 16.54 8.70 -9.94
CA LEU A 69 16.57 7.60 -8.99
C LEU A 69 16.57 6.21 -9.66
N ASP A 70 16.61 6.14 -10.99
CA ASP A 70 16.53 4.90 -11.77
C ASP A 70 15.19 4.15 -11.55
N LEU A 71 14.12 4.91 -11.37
CA LEU A 71 12.73 4.44 -11.21
C LEU A 71 11.94 4.66 -12.50
N GLN A 72 10.95 3.80 -12.74
CA GLN A 72 10.04 3.95 -13.88
C GLN A 72 9.00 5.06 -13.63
N PRO A 73 8.91 6.12 -14.47
CA PRO A 73 7.95 7.20 -14.29
C PRO A 73 6.48 6.75 -14.29
N THR A 74 6.18 5.66 -15.00
CA THR A 74 4.84 5.04 -15.05
C THR A 74 4.33 4.64 -13.67
N ALA A 75 5.21 4.24 -12.75
CA ALA A 75 4.83 3.90 -11.38
C ALA A 75 4.35 5.13 -10.59
N ALA A 76 4.98 6.29 -10.80
CA ALA A 76 4.55 7.55 -10.18
C ALA A 76 3.24 8.05 -10.79
N PHE A 77 3.08 7.94 -12.12
CA PHE A 77 1.87 8.35 -12.83
C PHE A 77 0.64 7.52 -12.46
N ALA A 78 0.79 6.21 -12.25
CA ALA A 78 -0.27 5.34 -11.76
C ALA A 78 -0.75 5.79 -10.36
N VAL A 79 0.18 6.13 -9.46
CA VAL A 79 -0.16 6.63 -8.12
C VAL A 79 -0.86 8.00 -8.18
N LEU A 80 -0.47 8.84 -9.13
CA LEU A 80 -1.08 10.15 -9.38
C LEU A 80 -2.41 10.07 -10.16
N GLY A 81 -2.78 8.90 -10.66
CA GLY A 81 -3.96 8.70 -11.49
C GLY A 81 -3.90 9.48 -12.81
N TRP A 82 -2.70 9.82 -13.29
CA TRP A 82 -2.50 10.51 -14.56
C TRP A 82 -2.47 9.57 -15.76
N ASP A 83 -2.34 8.27 -15.50
CA ASP A 83 -2.42 7.28 -16.54
C ASP A 83 -3.89 6.96 -16.87
N ARG A 84 -4.39 7.52 -17.97
CA ARG A 84 -5.72 7.18 -18.51
C ARG A 84 -5.70 5.86 -19.32
N THR A 85 -4.53 5.26 -19.50
CA THR A 85 -4.26 4.15 -20.41
C THR A 85 -3.67 2.91 -19.72
N ALA A 86 -3.13 3.04 -18.51
CA ALA A 86 -2.69 1.89 -17.75
C ALA A 86 -3.92 1.06 -17.35
N PRO A 87 -3.92 -0.25 -17.64
CA PRO A 87 -4.82 -1.14 -16.94
C PRO A 87 -4.60 -0.95 -15.43
N PRO A 88 -5.67 -0.97 -14.61
CA PRO A 88 -5.52 -0.89 -13.16
C PRO A 88 -4.45 -1.91 -12.79
N ARG A 89 -3.37 -1.42 -12.15
CA ARG A 89 -2.33 -2.30 -11.64
C ARG A 89 -3.07 -3.40 -10.88
N PRO A 90 -2.79 -4.70 -11.11
CA PRO A 90 -3.21 -5.69 -10.14
C PRO A 90 -2.56 -5.22 -8.85
N ASP A 91 -3.38 -4.78 -7.89
CA ASP A 91 -2.97 -4.57 -6.51
C ASP A 91 -1.94 -5.64 -6.22
N ARG A 92 -0.74 -5.24 -5.75
CA ARG A 92 0.30 -6.18 -5.31
C ARG A 92 -0.42 -7.35 -4.68
N ALA A 93 -0.49 -8.48 -5.43
CA ALA A 93 -1.56 -9.44 -5.19
C ALA A 93 -1.54 -9.69 -3.70
N ALA A 94 -2.67 -9.41 -3.04
CA ALA A 94 -2.92 -10.01 -1.75
C ALA A 94 -2.45 -11.46 -1.92
N PRO A 95 -1.57 -11.98 -1.03
CA PRO A 95 -0.97 -13.29 -1.21
C PRO A 95 -2.03 -14.23 -1.75
N ALA A 96 -1.75 -14.87 -2.89
CA ALA A 96 -2.76 -15.58 -3.67
C ALA A 96 -3.70 -16.30 -2.71
N MET A 97 -4.96 -15.85 -2.70
CA MET A 97 -5.90 -16.22 -1.65
C MET A 97 -5.91 -17.73 -1.55
N ASP A 98 -5.77 -18.23 -0.32
CA ASP A 98 -5.72 -19.67 -0.09
C ASP A 98 -6.92 -20.34 -0.80
N PRO A 99 -6.70 -21.44 -1.54
CA PRO A 99 -7.74 -22.05 -2.36
C PRO A 99 -8.99 -22.43 -1.55
N ASP A 100 -8.82 -22.76 -0.26
CA ASP A 100 -9.94 -23.08 0.62
C ASP A 100 -10.70 -21.82 1.01
N VAL A 101 -10.00 -20.71 1.26
CA VAL A 101 -10.63 -19.39 1.52
C VAL A 101 -11.42 -18.93 0.28
N GLU A 102 -10.87 -19.13 -0.91
CA GLU A 102 -11.56 -18.82 -2.15
C GLU A 102 -12.82 -19.69 -2.35
N ALA A 103 -12.73 -20.99 -2.05
CA ALA A 103 -13.89 -21.89 -2.10
C ALA A 103 -14.99 -21.49 -1.11
N LEU A 104 -14.62 -21.05 0.10
CA LEU A 104 -15.57 -20.53 1.09
C LEU A 104 -16.26 -19.25 0.59
N LEU A 105 -15.51 -18.32 -0.02
CA LEU A 105 -16.07 -17.11 -0.60
C LEU A 105 -17.02 -17.41 -1.76
N ARG A 106 -16.66 -18.35 -2.65
CA ARG A 106 -17.54 -18.80 -3.74
C ARG A 106 -18.86 -19.35 -3.20
N ARG A 107 -18.85 -20.18 -2.16
CA ARG A 107 -20.08 -20.67 -1.50
C ARG A 107 -20.91 -19.57 -0.85
N LEU A 108 -20.26 -18.55 -0.27
CA LEU A 108 -20.97 -17.46 0.40
C LEU A 108 -21.70 -16.52 -0.56
N VAL A 109 -21.24 -16.39 -1.80
CA VAL A 109 -21.85 -15.53 -2.83
C VAL A 109 -22.79 -16.30 -3.77
N ASP A 110 -22.73 -17.64 -3.77
CA ASP A 110 -23.59 -18.50 -4.58
C ASP A 110 -25.06 -18.38 -4.14
N PRO A 111 -26.00 -17.94 -4.99
CA PRO A 111 -27.41 -17.82 -4.64
C PRO A 111 -28.09 -19.16 -4.34
N GLU A 112 -27.56 -20.29 -4.86
CA GLU A 112 -28.14 -21.62 -4.66
C GLU A 112 -27.80 -22.22 -3.28
N VAL A 113 -26.83 -21.64 -2.58
CA VAL A 113 -26.47 -22.07 -1.22
C VAL A 113 -27.45 -21.47 -0.20
N SER A 114 -28.00 -22.33 0.65
CA SER A 114 -28.98 -21.94 1.67
C SER A 114 -28.44 -20.91 2.66
N ASP A 115 -29.33 -20.07 3.20
CA ASP A 115 -28.95 -19.07 4.21
C ASP A 115 -28.42 -19.71 5.50
N ALA A 116 -28.94 -20.89 5.86
CA ALA A 116 -28.46 -21.66 7.02
C ALA A 116 -26.99 -22.08 6.84
N GLU A 117 -26.62 -22.53 5.64
CA GLU A 117 -25.24 -22.93 5.31
C GLU A 117 -24.31 -21.71 5.25
N LYS A 118 -24.73 -20.61 4.61
CA LYS A 118 -23.98 -19.34 4.61
C LYS A 118 -23.76 -18.81 6.02
N PHE A 119 -24.77 -18.90 6.89
CA PHE A 119 -24.68 -18.50 8.29
C PHE A 119 -23.63 -19.34 9.03
N HIS A 120 -23.66 -20.66 8.88
CA HIS A 120 -22.71 -21.56 9.52
C HIS A 120 -21.27 -21.31 9.07
N ILE A 121 -21.06 -21.07 7.77
CA ILE A 121 -19.75 -20.71 7.21
C ILE A 121 -19.24 -19.40 7.84
N ARG A 122 -20.07 -18.34 7.87
CA ARG A 122 -19.67 -17.05 8.46
C ARG A 122 -19.34 -17.16 9.95
N GLU A 123 -20.13 -17.92 10.70
CA GLU A 123 -19.93 -18.10 12.13
C GLU A 123 -18.63 -18.87 12.42
N THR A 124 -18.35 -19.91 11.63
CA THR A 124 -17.10 -20.68 11.75
C THR A 124 -15.88 -19.81 11.42
N ILE A 125 -15.95 -19.03 10.34
CA ILE A 125 -14.87 -18.09 9.97
C ILE A 125 -14.65 -17.07 11.11
N ARG A 126 -15.73 -16.50 11.66
CA ARG A 126 -15.65 -15.55 12.78
C ARG A 126 -15.00 -16.19 14.00
N TYR A 127 -15.44 -17.39 14.39
CA TYR A 127 -14.85 -18.12 15.50
C TYR A 127 -13.35 -18.35 15.30
N LEU A 128 -12.94 -18.81 14.12
CA LEU A 128 -11.53 -19.10 13.83
C LEU A 128 -10.67 -17.85 13.72
N ALA A 129 -11.19 -16.76 13.16
CA ALA A 129 -10.46 -15.50 12.97
C ALA A 129 -10.20 -14.77 14.30
N TYR A 130 -11.13 -14.89 15.26
CA TYR A 130 -11.04 -14.21 16.55
C TYR A 130 -10.68 -15.16 17.71
N ARG A 131 -10.29 -16.40 17.42
CA ARG A 131 -9.80 -17.31 18.46
C ARG A 131 -8.56 -16.70 19.14
N PRO A 132 -8.49 -16.68 20.48
CA PRO A 132 -7.27 -16.30 21.16
C PRO A 132 -6.15 -17.28 20.75
N SER A 133 -5.02 -16.75 20.32
CA SER A 133 -3.84 -17.56 19.99
C SER A 133 -3.33 -18.26 21.25
N LEU A 134 -3.05 -19.56 21.14
CA LEU A 134 -2.55 -20.39 22.25
C LEU A 134 -1.27 -19.83 22.90
N THR A 135 -0.49 -19.04 22.15
CA THR A 135 0.72 -18.35 22.65
C THR A 135 0.44 -17.33 23.74
N THR A 136 -0.75 -16.73 23.77
CA THR A 136 -1.14 -15.77 24.81
C THR A 136 -1.43 -16.47 26.16
N TYR A 137 -1.89 -17.73 26.12
CA TYR A 137 -2.16 -18.52 27.33
C TYR A 137 -0.88 -18.98 28.03
N GLU A 138 0.14 -19.42 27.28
CA GLU A 138 1.40 -19.90 27.88
C GLU A 138 2.19 -18.77 28.56
N GLN A 139 2.25 -17.57 27.99
CA GLN A 139 2.98 -16.45 28.60
C GLN A 139 2.33 -15.90 29.87
N ASN A 140 0.99 -15.96 29.98
CA ASN A 140 0.29 -15.45 31.15
C ASN A 140 0.37 -16.42 32.36
N SER A 141 0.57 -17.72 32.11
CA SER A 141 0.82 -18.72 33.16
C SER A 141 2.20 -18.54 33.83
N ARG A 142 3.23 -18.14 33.06
CA ARG A 142 4.59 -17.93 33.57
C ARG A 142 4.76 -16.63 34.37
N LYS A 143 3.91 -15.63 34.16
CA LYS A 143 3.95 -14.36 34.90
C LYS A 143 3.23 -14.38 36.25
N ARG A 144 2.48 -15.44 36.57
CA ARG A 144 1.74 -15.59 37.84
C ARG A 144 2.48 -16.40 38.91
N VAL A 145 3.71 -16.86 38.63
CA VAL A 145 4.51 -17.69 39.55
C VAL A 145 5.82 -16.97 39.96
N VAL A 146 5.80 -15.63 40.01
CA VAL A 146 6.89 -14.83 40.62
C VAL A 146 6.29 -13.90 41.65
#